data_AF-A0A087LVZ7-F1
#
_entry.id   AF-A0A087LVZ7-F1
#
_cell.length_a   1.000
_cell.length_b   1.000
_cell.length_c   1.000
_cell.angle_alpha   90.00
_cell.angle_beta   90.00
_cell.angle_gamma   90.00
#
_symmetry.space_group_name_H-M   'P 1'
#
loop_
_entity.id
_entity.type
_entity.pdbx_description
1 polymer ?
#
loop_
_entity_poly.entity_id
_entity_poly.type
_entity_poly.pdbx_seq_one_letter_code
_entity_poly.pdbx_strand_id
1 'polypeptide(L)'
;MKFRKPLVAGLTAAALLLSPLSAFAQDAAAPAPAPAAEAPAADAAATPAAANNPAQNWLKVCDPLPDGQKACIMRQVVLANGQFLGSFLLRDDPGQESRLLAVAAVPLGVLLPFGLTWQIDGAKPVRVPYMICDPTSCATQLVINEQYVNSLKGGNKLTLTAKNRQNQDLTIEINLSGFTAAYDSDTAMTFEQFQQETSGENALEQVLQDRAEQLRKELTEQTGAPAADAPAADAPAPAAQ
;
A
#
# COMPACT_ATOMS: atom_id res chain seq x y z
N MET A 1 -74.72 12.77 25.16
CA MET A 1 -74.42 14.21 25.34
C MET A 1 -73.49 14.60 24.19
N LYS A 2 -73.99 15.21 23.11
CA LYS A 2 -74.27 16.65 22.90
C LYS A 2 -73.04 17.55 23.07
N PHE A 3 -72.48 17.97 21.91
CA PHE A 3 -72.11 19.36 21.51
C PHE A 3 -71.07 20.13 22.37
N ARG A 4 -70.14 20.96 21.87
CA ARG A 4 -70.05 21.79 20.66
C ARG A 4 -68.61 22.38 20.56
N LYS A 5 -68.07 22.48 19.35
CA LYS A 5 -67.07 23.49 18.89
C LYS A 5 -67.78 24.88 18.82
N PRO A 6 -67.10 26.06 18.81
CA PRO A 6 -66.57 26.58 17.53
C PRO A 6 -65.48 27.69 17.51
N LEU A 7 -64.87 27.82 16.31
CA LEU A 7 -64.45 29.03 15.55
C LEU A 7 -63.39 29.97 16.18
N VAL A 8 -62.37 30.44 15.43
CA VAL A 8 -62.37 31.48 14.38
C VAL A 8 -61.15 31.22 13.46
N ALA A 9 -61.25 30.95 12.16
CA ALA A 9 -61.56 31.80 10.98
C ALA A 9 -60.39 32.68 10.48
N GLY A 10 -60.05 32.53 9.20
CA GLY A 10 -59.10 33.38 8.47
C GLY A 10 -58.78 32.84 7.07
N LEU A 11 -59.70 33.05 6.12
CA LEU A 11 -59.55 32.81 4.68
C LEU A 11 -58.62 33.85 4.03
N THR A 12 -57.88 33.46 2.98
CA THR A 12 -57.97 34.11 1.65
C THR A 12 -57.34 33.21 0.58
N ALA A 13 -57.97 33.23 -0.59
CA ALA A 13 -57.79 32.30 -1.71
C ALA A 13 -57.17 33.01 -2.92
N ALA A 14 -56.46 32.26 -3.77
CA ALA A 14 -56.29 32.50 -5.21
C ALA A 14 -55.68 31.21 -5.81
N ALA A 15 -56.46 30.29 -6.41
CA ALA A 15 -56.97 30.29 -7.78
C ALA A 15 -55.90 30.05 -8.87
N LEU A 16 -55.79 28.77 -9.27
CA LEU A 16 -55.73 28.21 -10.63
C LEU A 16 -55.06 29.04 -11.75
N LEU A 17 -54.02 28.48 -12.38
CA LEU A 17 -53.92 28.36 -13.86
C LEU A 17 -53.08 27.13 -14.26
N LEU A 18 -53.78 26.11 -14.79
CA LEU A 18 -53.25 25.06 -15.66
C LEU A 18 -53.63 25.47 -17.09
N SER A 19 -52.68 25.51 -18.05
CA SER A 19 -52.97 25.46 -19.51
C SER A 19 -51.70 25.48 -20.40
N PRO A 20 -51.80 25.08 -21.69
CA PRO A 20 -50.82 24.22 -22.37
C PRO A 20 -50.23 24.78 -23.68
N LEU A 21 -49.40 23.95 -24.34
CA LEU A 21 -49.00 23.93 -25.76
C LEU A 21 -48.09 25.06 -26.30
N SER A 22 -46.88 24.65 -26.71
CA SER A 22 -46.33 25.01 -28.02
C SER A 22 -45.52 23.84 -28.54
N ALA A 23 -46.16 23.08 -29.44
CA ALA A 23 -45.50 22.16 -30.34
C ALA A 23 -44.83 22.99 -31.45
N PHE A 24 -43.51 22.88 -31.59
CA PHE A 24 -42.84 23.22 -32.84
C PHE A 24 -42.50 21.92 -33.55
N ALA A 25 -43.23 21.66 -34.63
CA ALA A 25 -42.77 20.81 -35.70
C ALA A 25 -41.79 21.64 -36.57
N GLN A 26 -40.53 21.23 -36.61
CA GLN A 26 -39.60 21.62 -37.67
C GLN A 26 -39.14 20.35 -38.36
N ASP A 27 -39.71 20.12 -39.53
CA ASP A 27 -39.20 19.19 -40.53
C ASP A 27 -38.05 19.86 -41.30
N ALA A 28 -37.11 19.04 -41.76
CA ALA A 28 -35.99 19.34 -42.66
C ALA A 28 -34.81 20.21 -42.15
N ALA A 29 -33.75 19.55 -41.67
CA ALA A 29 -32.49 19.42 -42.43
C ALA A 29 -31.50 18.56 -41.63
N ALA A 30 -31.10 17.42 -42.20
CA ALA A 30 -30.00 16.63 -41.67
C ALA A 30 -28.69 17.43 -41.73
N PRO A 31 -27.93 17.58 -40.63
CA PRO A 31 -26.55 18.05 -40.73
C PRO A 31 -25.68 16.90 -41.25
N ALA A 32 -25.01 17.15 -42.38
CA ALA A 32 -23.92 16.30 -42.83
C ALA A 32 -22.82 16.25 -41.73
N PRO A 33 -22.16 15.10 -41.52
CA PRO A 33 -21.12 14.99 -40.51
C PRO A 33 -19.91 15.82 -40.92
N ALA A 34 -19.61 16.87 -40.16
CA ALA A 34 -18.31 17.51 -40.19
C ALA A 34 -17.29 16.59 -39.49
N PRO A 35 -16.07 16.42 -40.00
CA PRO A 35 -15.06 15.58 -39.38
C PRO A 35 -14.68 16.18 -38.02
N ALA A 36 -14.94 15.42 -36.95
CA ALA A 36 -14.42 15.72 -35.63
C ALA A 36 -12.89 15.62 -35.68
N ALA A 37 -12.21 16.72 -35.39
CA ALA A 37 -10.78 16.71 -35.13
C ALA A 37 -10.54 15.87 -33.86
N GLU A 38 -9.78 14.78 -34.02
CA GLU A 38 -9.24 14.00 -32.91
C GLU A 38 -8.36 14.89 -32.03
N ALA A 39 -8.89 15.27 -30.87
CA ALA A 39 -8.05 15.65 -29.75
C ALA A 39 -7.42 14.35 -29.22
N PRO A 40 -6.09 14.25 -29.10
CA PRO A 40 -5.47 13.04 -28.57
C PRO A 40 -5.92 12.89 -27.12
N ALA A 41 -6.62 11.79 -26.85
CA ALA A 41 -6.86 11.30 -25.51
C ALA A 41 -5.48 11.07 -24.88
N ALA A 42 -5.12 11.91 -23.91
CA ALA A 42 -4.01 11.63 -23.03
C ALA A 42 -4.40 10.41 -22.20
N ASP A 43 -3.98 9.25 -22.68
CA ASP A 43 -3.88 8.02 -21.91
C ASP A 43 -2.97 8.34 -20.71
N ALA A 44 -3.57 8.72 -19.59
CA ALA A 44 -2.91 8.70 -18.30
C ALA A 44 -2.77 7.22 -17.91
N ALA A 45 -1.86 6.53 -18.61
CA ALA A 45 -1.28 5.31 -18.15
C ALA A 45 -0.66 5.63 -16.79
N ALA A 46 -1.34 5.21 -15.73
CA ALA A 46 -0.72 5.12 -14.42
C ALA A 46 0.48 4.19 -14.60
N THR A 47 1.66 4.79 -14.65
CA THR A 47 2.93 4.07 -14.60
C THR A 47 2.86 3.15 -13.40
N PRO A 48 3.02 1.82 -13.55
CA PRO A 48 3.14 0.94 -12.40
C PRO A 48 4.29 1.50 -11.56
N ALA A 49 4.00 1.81 -10.29
CA ALA A 49 5.05 2.02 -9.31
C ALA A 49 6.06 0.88 -9.47
N ALA A 50 7.34 1.23 -9.58
CA ALA A 50 8.43 0.35 -9.94
C ALA A 50 8.20 -1.08 -9.43
N ALA A 51 8.10 -2.02 -10.37
CA ALA A 51 7.96 -3.43 -10.04
C ALA A 51 9.23 -3.87 -9.30
N ASN A 52 9.17 -3.82 -7.97
CA ASN A 52 10.16 -4.46 -7.12
C ASN A 52 10.27 -5.92 -7.54
N ASN A 53 11.51 -6.43 -7.64
CA ASN A 53 11.77 -7.85 -7.91
C ASN A 53 10.83 -8.70 -7.02
N PRO A 54 10.08 -9.67 -7.56
CA PRO A 54 9.11 -10.44 -6.79
C PRO A 54 9.68 -11.10 -5.53
N ALA A 55 10.98 -11.44 -5.53
CA ALA A 55 11.70 -11.95 -4.37
C ALA A 55 11.81 -10.93 -3.21
N GLN A 56 11.82 -9.63 -3.52
CA GLN A 56 11.86 -8.54 -2.54
C GLN A 56 10.50 -8.24 -1.91
N ASN A 57 9.42 -8.91 -2.34
CA ASN A 57 8.08 -8.68 -1.78
C ASN A 57 7.87 -9.37 -0.42
N TRP A 58 8.72 -10.35 -0.06
CA TRP A 58 8.61 -11.10 1.18
C TRP A 58 9.73 -10.72 2.14
N LEU A 59 9.35 -10.16 3.29
CA LEU A 59 10.27 -9.92 4.39
C LEU A 59 10.21 -11.10 5.36
N LYS A 60 11.37 -11.70 5.65
CA LYS A 60 11.53 -12.74 6.69
C LYS A 60 12.45 -12.25 7.79
N VAL A 61 11.97 -12.33 9.02
CA VAL A 61 12.74 -12.04 10.24
C VAL A 61 12.68 -13.28 11.12
N CYS A 62 13.81 -13.67 11.71
CA CYS A 62 13.88 -14.81 12.60
C CYS A 62 14.67 -14.48 13.86
N ASP A 63 14.15 -14.93 15.00
CA ASP A 63 14.79 -14.84 16.30
C ASP A 63 15.25 -16.24 16.76
N PRO A 64 16.46 -16.37 17.34
CA PRO A 64 16.94 -17.64 17.87
C PRO A 64 16.19 -18.04 19.15
N LEU A 65 15.95 -19.34 19.33
CA LEU A 65 15.33 -19.92 20.52
C LEU A 65 16.38 -20.64 21.40
N PRO A 66 16.12 -20.81 22.72
CA PRO A 66 17.08 -21.44 23.65
C PRO A 66 17.45 -22.90 23.32
N ASP A 67 16.59 -23.61 22.59
CA ASP A 67 16.77 -25.00 22.15
C ASP A 67 17.58 -25.14 20.84
N GLY A 68 18.04 -24.03 20.28
CA GLY A 68 18.79 -23.98 19.02
C GLY A 68 17.91 -23.90 17.77
N GLN A 69 16.58 -23.88 17.91
CA GLN A 69 15.66 -23.59 16.80
C GLN A 69 15.54 -22.07 16.56
N LYS A 70 14.76 -21.68 15.55
CA LYS A 70 14.45 -20.27 15.26
C LYS A 70 12.95 -20.09 15.17
N ALA A 71 12.44 -19.00 15.73
CA ALA A 71 11.08 -18.52 15.50
C ALA A 71 11.13 -17.48 14.38
N CYS A 72 10.38 -17.70 13.30
CA CYS A 72 10.40 -16.85 12.12
C CYS A 72 9.03 -16.22 11.85
N ILE A 73 9.05 -14.99 11.34
CA ILE A 73 7.89 -14.29 10.80
C ILE A 73 8.22 -13.91 9.36
N MET A 74 7.31 -14.26 8.46
CA MET A 74 7.34 -13.80 7.08
C MET A 74 6.15 -12.91 6.79
N ARG A 75 6.35 -11.80 6.07
CA ARG A 75 5.27 -10.87 5.76
C ARG A 75 5.42 -10.27 4.37
N GLN A 76 4.27 -10.05 3.73
CA GLN A 76 4.13 -9.20 2.56
C GLN A 76 3.05 -8.13 2.83
N VAL A 77 3.31 -6.91 2.36
CA VAL A 77 2.38 -5.78 2.44
C VAL A 77 2.02 -5.33 1.04
N VAL A 78 0.73 -5.12 0.82
CA VAL A 78 0.21 -4.56 -0.42
C VAL A 78 -0.12 -3.09 -0.18
N LEU A 79 0.52 -2.23 -0.97
CA LEU A 79 0.31 -0.80 -0.97
C LEU A 79 -0.20 -0.35 -2.34
N ALA A 80 -1.04 0.68 -2.37
CA ALA A 80 -1.34 1.42 -3.59
C ALA A 80 -1.23 2.92 -3.32
N ASN A 81 -0.41 3.63 -4.11
CA ASN A 81 -0.14 5.05 -3.92
C ASN A 81 0.31 5.40 -2.48
N GLY A 82 1.11 4.51 -1.86
CA GLY A 82 1.56 4.66 -0.47
C GLY A 82 0.51 4.32 0.60
N GLN A 83 -0.72 3.97 0.20
CA GLN A 83 -1.80 3.60 1.13
C GLN A 83 -1.82 2.09 1.37
N PHE A 84 -2.04 1.68 2.62
CA PHE A 84 -2.22 0.27 2.99
C PHE A 84 -3.48 -0.32 2.34
N LEU A 85 -3.30 -1.39 1.56
CA LEU A 85 -4.40 -2.17 0.99
C LEU A 85 -4.59 -3.51 1.66
N GLY A 86 -3.54 -4.11 2.22
CA GLY A 86 -3.64 -5.37 2.94
C GLY A 86 -2.28 -5.96 3.24
N SER A 87 -2.27 -7.05 4.01
CA SER A 87 -1.04 -7.82 4.23
C SER A 87 -1.34 -9.26 4.59
N PHE A 88 -0.35 -10.11 4.35
CA PHE A 88 -0.33 -11.48 4.83
C PHE A 88 0.96 -11.72 5.61
N LEU A 89 0.82 -12.36 6.76
CA LEU A 89 1.90 -12.72 7.66
C LEU A 89 1.79 -14.21 7.98
N LEU A 90 2.91 -14.92 7.94
CA LEU A 90 3.07 -16.28 8.41
C LEU A 90 4.10 -16.29 9.54
N ARG A 91 3.71 -16.75 10.72
CA ARG A 91 4.61 -17.10 11.81
C ARG A 91 4.86 -18.60 11.81
N ASP A 92 6.14 -18.97 11.89
CA ASP A 92 6.61 -20.32 12.16
C ASP A 92 7.46 -20.28 13.44
N ASP A 93 6.84 -20.59 14.57
CA ASP A 93 7.45 -20.51 15.89
C ASP A 93 7.35 -21.85 16.61
N PRO A 94 8.41 -22.69 16.58
CA PRO A 94 8.38 -24.01 17.20
C PRO A 94 8.25 -23.96 18.73
N GLY A 95 8.48 -22.81 19.37
CA GLY A 95 8.28 -22.61 20.81
C GLY A 95 6.82 -22.40 21.23
N GLN A 96 5.89 -22.29 20.29
CA GLN A 96 4.46 -22.05 20.54
C GLN A 96 3.61 -23.28 20.21
N GLU A 97 2.54 -23.52 20.97
CA GLU A 97 1.58 -24.62 20.67
C GLU A 97 1.02 -24.50 19.25
N SER A 98 0.66 -23.27 18.84
CA SER A 98 0.28 -22.95 17.47
C SER A 98 1.51 -22.50 16.68
N ARG A 99 2.39 -23.46 16.36
CA ARG A 99 3.65 -23.21 15.64
C ARG A 99 3.43 -22.41 14.37
N LEU A 100 2.57 -22.90 13.49
CA LEU A 100 2.25 -22.27 12.22
C LEU A 100 0.97 -21.43 12.35
N LEU A 101 1.12 -20.12 12.28
CA LEU A 101 0.03 -19.17 12.42
C LEU A 101 0.05 -18.16 11.28
N ALA A 102 -1.04 -18.09 10.53
CA ALA A 102 -1.21 -17.10 9.48
C ALA A 102 -2.12 -15.97 9.94
N VAL A 103 -1.77 -14.74 9.59
CA VAL A 103 -2.55 -13.54 9.87
C VAL A 103 -2.70 -12.75 8.57
N ALA A 104 -3.94 -12.42 8.20
CA ALA A 104 -4.21 -11.52 7.09
C ALA A 104 -4.94 -10.29 7.60
N ALA A 105 -4.48 -9.12 7.18
CA ALA A 105 -5.06 -7.84 7.57
C ALA A 105 -5.52 -7.06 6.35
N VAL A 106 -6.65 -6.38 6.49
CA VAL A 106 -7.27 -5.52 5.48
C VAL A 106 -7.63 -4.16 6.09
N PRO A 107 -7.87 -3.12 5.27
CA PRO A 107 -8.25 -1.81 5.77
C PRO A 107 -9.56 -1.81 6.56
N LEU A 108 -9.81 -0.70 7.24
CA LEU A 108 -11.08 -0.46 7.92
C LEU A 108 -12.27 -0.36 6.95
N GLY A 109 -13.48 -0.43 7.51
CA GLY A 109 -14.72 -0.32 6.72
C GLY A 109 -15.24 -1.66 6.17
N VAL A 110 -14.72 -2.77 6.68
CA VAL A 110 -15.18 -4.13 6.36
C VAL A 110 -16.34 -4.58 7.25
N LEU A 111 -17.19 -5.45 6.73
CA LEU A 111 -18.28 -6.05 7.47
C LEU A 111 -17.81 -7.30 8.22
N LEU A 112 -17.66 -7.17 9.53
CA LEU A 112 -17.17 -8.23 10.42
C LEU A 112 -17.95 -9.56 10.30
N PRO A 113 -19.30 -9.58 10.21
CA PRO A 113 -20.04 -10.83 10.10
C PRO A 113 -19.66 -11.65 8.87
N PHE A 114 -19.17 -11.01 7.79
CA PHE A 114 -18.75 -11.66 6.55
C PHE A 114 -17.35 -12.30 6.63
N GLY A 115 -16.56 -11.99 7.66
CA GLY A 115 -15.16 -12.45 7.75
C GLY A 115 -14.31 -11.98 6.57
N LEU A 116 -13.12 -12.57 6.45
CA LEU A 116 -12.24 -12.44 5.31
C LEU A 116 -12.14 -13.79 4.60
N THR A 117 -12.37 -13.80 3.29
CA THR A 117 -12.22 -15.02 2.49
C THR A 117 -10.80 -15.10 1.97
N TRP A 118 -10.13 -16.22 2.20
CA TRP A 118 -8.77 -16.51 1.75
C TRP A 118 -8.83 -17.57 0.65
N GLN A 119 -8.18 -17.32 -0.47
CA GLN A 119 -8.15 -18.24 -1.59
C GLN A 119 -6.76 -18.25 -2.24
N ILE A 120 -6.11 -19.40 -2.28
CA ILE A 120 -4.85 -19.57 -3.01
C ILE A 120 -5.21 -19.97 -4.44
N ASP A 121 -4.85 -19.13 -5.41
CA ASP A 121 -5.18 -19.30 -6.82
C ASP A 121 -6.66 -19.69 -7.06
N GLY A 122 -6.91 -20.87 -7.64
CA GLY A 122 -8.25 -21.41 -7.87
C GLY A 122 -8.72 -22.42 -6.83
N ALA A 123 -8.01 -22.55 -5.71
CA ALA A 123 -8.36 -23.51 -4.65
C ALA A 123 -9.69 -23.14 -3.98
N LYS A 124 -10.22 -24.05 -3.15
CA LYS A 124 -11.45 -23.79 -2.39
C LYS A 124 -11.23 -22.61 -1.42
N PRO A 125 -12.07 -21.56 -1.47
CA PRO A 125 -11.95 -20.44 -0.55
C PRO A 125 -12.27 -20.86 0.88
N VAL A 126 -11.55 -20.27 1.84
CA VAL A 126 -11.74 -20.45 3.28
C VAL A 126 -12.17 -19.13 3.88
N ARG A 127 -13.26 -19.12 4.64
CA ARG A 127 -13.72 -17.93 5.35
C ARG A 127 -13.12 -17.92 6.76
N VAL A 128 -12.36 -16.88 7.06
CA VAL A 128 -11.72 -16.67 8.36
C VAL A 128 -12.40 -15.51 9.09
N PRO A 129 -12.86 -15.68 10.33
CA PRO A 129 -13.46 -14.59 11.08
C PRO A 129 -12.41 -13.52 11.47
N TYR A 130 -12.87 -12.27 11.61
CA TYR A 130 -12.04 -11.21 12.19
C TYR A 130 -11.82 -11.45 13.67
N MET A 131 -10.56 -11.33 14.09
CA MET A 131 -10.14 -11.49 15.47
C MET A 131 -10.04 -10.15 16.18
N ILE A 132 -9.47 -9.15 15.51
CA ILE A 132 -9.27 -7.81 16.07
C ILE A 132 -9.24 -6.77 14.96
N CYS A 133 -9.74 -5.56 15.27
CA CYS A 133 -9.48 -4.38 14.46
C CYS A 133 -8.76 -3.35 15.33
N ASP A 134 -7.64 -2.85 14.83
CA ASP A 134 -6.90 -1.74 15.40
C ASP A 134 -7.28 -0.42 14.66
N PRO A 135 -6.74 0.75 15.02
CA PRO A 135 -7.06 2.01 14.35
C PRO A 135 -6.69 2.09 12.86
N THR A 136 -5.99 1.10 12.31
CA THR A 136 -5.45 1.09 10.95
C THR A 136 -5.97 -0.06 10.10
N SER A 137 -6.29 -1.20 10.72
CA SER A 137 -6.60 -2.45 10.01
C SER A 137 -7.50 -3.40 10.81
N CYS A 138 -8.18 -4.28 10.09
CA CYS A 138 -8.91 -5.42 10.65
C CYS A 138 -8.18 -6.72 10.27
N ALA A 139 -7.84 -7.52 11.26
CA ALA A 139 -7.05 -8.74 11.11
C ALA A 139 -7.87 -10.01 11.35
N THR A 140 -7.53 -11.03 10.57
CA THR A 140 -8.01 -12.41 10.69
C THR A 140 -6.83 -13.32 10.98
N GLN A 141 -7.06 -14.40 11.70
CA GLN A 141 -6.01 -15.33 12.11
C GLN A 141 -6.47 -16.77 11.87
N LEU A 142 -5.57 -17.59 11.35
CA LEU A 142 -5.79 -19.01 11.12
C LEU A 142 -4.56 -19.80 11.56
N VAL A 143 -4.75 -20.78 12.44
CA VAL A 143 -3.73 -21.82 12.68
C VAL A 143 -3.73 -22.72 11.45
N ILE A 144 -2.58 -22.81 10.79
CA ILE A 144 -2.42 -23.57 9.55
C ILE A 144 -1.54 -24.80 9.79
N ASN A 145 -1.42 -25.64 8.77
CA ASN A 145 -0.57 -26.81 8.79
C ASN A 145 0.48 -26.75 7.66
N GLU A 146 1.42 -27.69 7.67
CA GLU A 146 2.47 -27.81 6.66
C GLU A 146 1.90 -27.96 5.24
N GLN A 147 0.74 -28.60 5.07
CA GLN A 147 0.07 -28.71 3.77
C GLN A 147 -0.37 -27.35 3.22
N TYR A 148 -0.87 -26.47 4.09
CA TYR A 148 -1.23 -25.11 3.70
C TYR A 148 0.02 -24.29 3.34
N VAL A 149 1.12 -24.44 4.10
CA VAL A 149 2.41 -23.82 3.75
C VAL A 149 2.89 -24.29 2.37
N ASN A 150 2.82 -25.59 2.10
CA ASN A 150 3.14 -26.15 0.78
C ASN A 150 2.23 -25.60 -0.33
N SER A 151 0.96 -25.31 -0.01
CA SER A 151 0.03 -24.68 -0.95
C SER A 151 0.42 -23.24 -1.24
N LEU A 152 0.91 -22.49 -0.25
CA LEU A 152 1.47 -21.15 -0.45
C LEU A 152 2.75 -21.21 -1.30
N LYS A 153 3.63 -22.21 -1.05
CA LYS A 153 4.86 -22.41 -1.82
C LYS A 153 4.63 -22.74 -3.30
N GLY A 154 3.58 -23.52 -3.58
CA GLY A 154 3.21 -23.90 -4.95
C GLY A 154 2.26 -22.92 -5.64
N GLY A 155 1.75 -21.92 -4.92
CA GLY A 155 0.76 -20.97 -5.42
C GLY A 155 1.39 -19.75 -6.08
N ASN A 156 0.60 -19.04 -6.88
CA ASN A 156 1.01 -17.80 -7.54
C ASN A 156 0.47 -16.57 -6.82
N LYS A 157 -0.77 -16.64 -6.33
CA LYS A 157 -1.40 -15.58 -5.56
C LYS A 157 -2.29 -16.12 -4.44
N LEU A 158 -2.35 -15.34 -3.36
CA LEU A 158 -3.36 -15.48 -2.32
C LEU A 158 -4.32 -14.29 -2.41
N THR A 159 -5.56 -14.57 -2.75
CA THR A 159 -6.64 -13.58 -2.83
C THR A 159 -7.35 -13.48 -1.49
N LEU A 160 -7.44 -12.27 -0.96
CA LEU A 160 -8.18 -11.91 0.24
C LEU A 160 -9.42 -11.11 -0.18
N THR A 161 -10.61 -11.58 0.15
CA THR A 161 -11.87 -10.92 -0.20
C THR A 161 -12.68 -10.56 1.05
N ALA A 162 -12.87 -9.26 1.27
CA ALA A 162 -13.70 -8.70 2.33
C ALA A 162 -14.96 -8.05 1.74
N LYS A 163 -16.02 -7.89 2.55
CA LYS A 163 -17.19 -7.10 2.17
C LYS A 163 -17.10 -5.71 2.77
N ASN A 164 -17.32 -4.66 1.97
CA ASN A 164 -17.43 -3.28 2.46
C ASN A 164 -18.86 -2.97 2.95
N ARG A 165 -19.08 -1.75 3.46
CA ARG A 165 -20.39 -1.30 3.98
C ARG A 165 -21.52 -1.29 2.93
N GLN A 166 -21.18 -1.27 1.65
CA GLN A 166 -22.10 -1.34 0.52
C GLN A 166 -22.34 -2.79 0.05
N ASN A 167 -21.86 -3.80 0.78
CA ASN A 167 -21.88 -5.23 0.41
C ASN A 167 -21.09 -5.57 -0.86
N GLN A 168 -20.17 -4.69 -1.30
CA GLN A 168 -19.29 -4.95 -2.43
C GLN A 168 -18.02 -5.67 -1.96
N ASP A 169 -17.42 -6.45 -2.86
CA ASP A 169 -16.16 -7.14 -2.61
C ASP A 169 -14.97 -6.18 -2.70
N LEU A 170 -14.22 -6.10 -1.60
CA LEU A 170 -12.89 -5.55 -1.56
C LEU A 170 -11.92 -6.72 -1.73
N THR A 171 -11.24 -6.77 -2.87
CA THR A 171 -10.31 -7.85 -3.22
C THR A 171 -8.87 -7.35 -3.14
N ILE A 172 -8.04 -8.07 -2.41
CA ILE A 172 -6.61 -7.81 -2.26
C ILE A 172 -5.86 -9.04 -2.72
N GLU A 173 -4.90 -8.85 -3.63
CA GLU A 173 -4.06 -9.95 -4.10
C GLU A 173 -2.67 -9.86 -3.46
N ILE A 174 -2.31 -10.90 -2.72
CA ILE A 174 -0.96 -11.13 -2.20
C ILE A 174 -0.20 -11.96 -3.24
N ASN A 175 0.94 -11.48 -3.69
CA ASN A 175 1.78 -12.18 -4.66
C ASN A 175 2.62 -13.26 -3.94
N LEU A 176 2.44 -14.53 -4.30
CA LEU A 176 3.19 -15.64 -3.70
C LEU A 176 4.53 -15.90 -4.39
N SER A 177 4.84 -15.19 -5.48
CA SER A 177 6.17 -15.22 -6.09
C SER A 177 7.23 -14.83 -5.05
N GLY A 178 8.30 -15.61 -4.97
CA GLY A 178 9.36 -15.43 -3.98
C GLY A 178 9.06 -15.97 -2.57
N PHE A 179 7.81 -16.37 -2.28
CA PHE A 179 7.45 -16.92 -0.96
C PHE A 179 8.29 -18.14 -0.59
N THR A 180 8.43 -19.10 -1.50
CA THR A 180 9.22 -20.32 -1.26
C THR A 180 10.68 -20.02 -0.97
N ALA A 181 11.29 -19.15 -1.78
CA ALA A 181 12.67 -18.75 -1.60
C ALA A 181 12.90 -18.05 -0.25
N ALA A 182 11.99 -17.15 0.14
CA ALA A 182 12.05 -16.50 1.45
C ALA A 182 11.79 -17.49 2.59
N TYR A 183 10.81 -18.38 2.47
CA TYR A 183 10.48 -19.35 3.51
C TYR A 183 11.63 -20.32 3.76
N ASP A 184 12.28 -20.79 2.70
CA ASP A 184 13.37 -21.77 2.78
C ASP A 184 14.75 -21.12 3.01
N SER A 185 14.88 -19.79 2.97
CA SER A 185 16.17 -19.14 3.23
C SER A 185 16.58 -19.24 4.70
N ASP A 186 17.84 -19.59 4.96
CA ASP A 186 18.45 -19.46 6.29
C ASP A 186 18.78 -18.01 6.65
N THR A 187 18.87 -17.17 5.62
CA THR A 187 19.11 -15.74 5.71
C THR A 187 17.79 -15.04 6.02
N ALA A 188 17.57 -14.74 7.30
CA ALA A 188 16.74 -13.60 7.65
C ALA A 188 17.47 -12.37 7.07
N MET A 189 16.83 -11.62 6.18
CA MET A 189 17.39 -10.33 5.80
C MET A 189 17.52 -9.50 7.06
N THR A 190 18.72 -9.00 7.34
CA THR A 190 18.90 -8.11 8.49
C THR A 190 18.10 -6.84 8.23
N PHE A 191 17.60 -6.21 9.30
CA PHE A 191 16.92 -4.92 9.20
C PHE A 191 17.78 -3.87 8.48
N GLU A 192 19.11 -3.95 8.61
CA GLU A 192 20.06 -3.16 7.81
C GLU A 192 20.01 -3.48 6.31
N GLN A 193 19.95 -4.74 5.92
CA GLN A 193 19.82 -5.14 4.52
C GLN A 193 18.49 -4.63 3.93
N PHE A 194 17.39 -4.77 4.69
CA PHE A 194 16.08 -4.24 4.29
C PHE A 194 16.11 -2.71 4.20
N GLN A 195 16.73 -2.03 5.16
CA GLN A 195 16.90 -0.58 5.09
C GLN A 195 17.79 -0.17 3.91
N GLN A 196 18.90 -0.84 3.62
CA GLN A 196 19.76 -0.53 2.49
C GLN A 196 19.09 -0.75 1.13
N GLU A 197 18.24 -1.77 1.00
CA GLU A 197 17.47 -2.01 -0.23
C GLU A 197 16.28 -1.04 -0.36
N THR A 198 15.67 -0.63 0.75
CA THR A 198 14.49 0.24 0.75
C THR A 198 14.86 1.73 0.76
N SER A 199 15.99 2.11 1.36
CA SER A 199 16.46 3.49 1.45
C SER A 199 17.49 3.76 0.35
N GLY A 200 16.99 4.27 -0.76
CA GLY A 200 17.82 4.97 -1.76
C GLY A 200 18.56 6.20 -1.18
N GLU A 201 18.38 6.53 0.11
CA GLU A 201 19.05 7.62 0.81
C GLU A 201 20.56 7.39 0.94
N ASN A 202 21.01 6.17 1.24
CA ASN A 202 22.45 5.86 1.29
C ASN A 202 23.08 5.94 -0.11
N ALA A 203 22.34 5.56 -1.15
CA ALA A 203 22.80 5.66 -2.54
C ALA A 203 22.83 7.12 -3.03
N LEU A 204 21.83 7.93 -2.65
CA LEU A 204 21.80 9.36 -2.98
C LEU A 204 22.95 10.11 -2.30
N GLU A 205 23.22 9.82 -1.02
CA GLU A 205 24.31 10.46 -0.29
C GLU A 205 25.69 10.11 -0.88
N GLN A 206 25.89 8.85 -1.31
CA GLN A 206 27.09 8.43 -2.04
C GLN A 206 27.24 9.17 -3.38
N VAL A 207 26.17 9.28 -4.18
CA VAL A 207 26.20 10.01 -5.46
C VAL A 207 26.51 11.50 -5.26
N LEU A 208 25.97 12.11 -4.20
CA LEU A 208 26.24 13.52 -3.88
C LEU A 208 27.69 13.74 -3.43
N GLN A 209 28.27 12.80 -2.66
CA GLN A 209 29.68 12.84 -2.26
C GLN A 209 30.63 12.66 -3.46
N ASP A 210 30.35 11.68 -4.33
CA ASP A 210 31.13 11.44 -5.54
C ASP A 210 31.12 12.66 -6.47
N ARG A 211 29.95 13.30 -6.62
CA ARG A 211 29.81 14.53 -7.42
C ARG A 211 30.62 15.69 -6.82
N ALA A 212 30.66 15.81 -5.50
CA ALA A 212 31.44 16.83 -4.81
C ALA A 212 32.96 16.65 -5.01
N GLU A 213 33.46 15.42 -5.04
CA GLU A 213 34.86 15.13 -5.32
C GLU A 213 35.24 15.37 -6.77
N GLN A 214 34.37 15.03 -7.71
CA GLN A 214 34.56 15.32 -9.14
C GLN A 214 34.70 16.82 -9.38
N LEU A 215 33.80 17.62 -8.80
CA LEU A 215 33.86 19.09 -8.88
C LEU A 215 35.15 19.65 -8.29
N ARG A 216 35.65 19.08 -7.19
CA ARG A 216 36.94 19.48 -6.61
C ARG A 216 38.11 19.20 -7.55
N LYS A 217 38.11 18.05 -8.23
CA LYS A 217 39.15 17.68 -9.21
C LYS A 217 39.10 18.60 -10.43
N GLU A 218 37.91 18.85 -10.97
CA GLU A 218 37.72 19.80 -12.09
C GLU A 218 38.18 21.22 -11.72
N LEU A 219 37.85 21.70 -10.53
CA LEU A 219 38.31 23.01 -10.05
C LEU A 219 39.84 23.05 -9.87
N THR A 220 40.45 21.96 -9.44
CA THR A 220 41.92 21.84 -9.30
C THR A 220 42.61 21.79 -10.67
N GLU A 221 42.02 21.11 -11.64
CA GLU A 221 42.51 21.06 -13.02
C GLU A 221 42.33 22.40 -13.76
N GLN A 222 41.24 23.12 -13.50
CA GLN A 222 41.00 24.47 -14.05
C GLN A 222 41.87 25.55 -13.40
N THR A 223 42.35 25.34 -12.17
CA THR A 223 43.18 26.33 -11.43
C THR A 223 44.68 26.07 -11.53
N GLY A 224 45.14 25.20 -12.44
CA GLY A 224 46.53 24.76 -12.58
C GLY A 224 47.61 25.76 -12.16
N ALA A 225 48.09 25.64 -10.92
CA ALA A 225 49.41 26.08 -10.45
C ALA A 225 49.71 25.49 -9.05
N PRO A 226 50.97 25.09 -8.78
CA PRO A 226 51.36 24.43 -7.53
C PRO A 226 51.44 25.43 -6.37
N ALA A 227 51.19 24.93 -5.16
CA ALA A 227 51.44 25.65 -3.92
C ALA A 227 52.92 26.07 -3.85
N ALA A 228 53.18 27.37 -3.91
CA ALA A 228 54.47 27.95 -3.58
C ALA A 228 54.40 28.54 -2.16
N ASP A 229 55.32 28.06 -1.33
CA ASP A 229 55.78 28.47 0.00
C ASP A 229 55.07 29.63 0.73
N ALA A 230 54.55 29.30 1.91
CA ALA A 230 54.33 30.27 2.98
C ALA A 230 55.63 30.52 3.75
N PRO A 231 55.99 31.77 4.11
CA PRO A 231 56.91 32.00 5.21
C PRO A 231 56.13 32.12 6.52
N ALA A 232 56.67 31.45 7.54
CA ALA A 232 56.26 31.51 8.92
C ALA A 232 56.44 32.91 9.53
N ALA A 233 55.50 33.31 10.39
CA ALA A 233 55.71 34.29 11.46
C ALA A 233 54.69 33.99 12.57
N ASP A 234 55.07 33.17 13.54
CA ASP A 234 55.62 33.55 14.86
C ASP A 234 54.52 33.94 15.87
N ALA A 235 54.42 33.11 16.91
CA ALA A 235 53.52 33.29 18.03
C ALA A 235 54.22 34.08 19.15
N PRO A 236 53.47 34.78 20.00
CA PRO A 236 53.88 34.90 21.40
C PRO A 236 52.86 34.25 22.34
N ALA A 237 53.45 33.63 23.36
CA ALA A 237 52.86 32.87 24.46
C ALA A 237 52.02 33.72 25.45
N PRO A 238 51.29 33.10 26.40
CA PRO A 238 50.16 33.69 27.11
C PRO A 238 50.59 34.45 28.37
N ALA A 239 49.78 35.43 28.78
CA ALA A 239 49.88 36.05 30.11
C ALA A 239 48.51 36.00 30.81
N ALA A 240 48.58 35.56 32.06
CA ALA A 240 47.49 35.30 32.99
C ALA A 240 46.85 36.58 33.56
N GLN A 241 45.55 36.49 33.86
CA GLN A 241 44.95 36.71 35.18
C GLN A 241 43.50 36.20 35.18
#